data_AF-A0A2G2KQ07-F1
#
_entry.id   AF-A0A2G2KQ07-F1
#
_cell.length_a   1.000
_cell.length_b   1.000
_cell.length_c   1.000
_cell.angle_alpha   90.00
_cell.angle_beta   90.00
_cell.angle_gamma   90.00
#
_symmetry.space_group_name_H-M   'P 1'
#
loop_
_entity.id
_entity.type
_entity.pdbx_description
1 polymer ?
#
loop_
_entity_poly.entity_id
_entity_poly.type
_entity_poly.pdbx_seq_one_letter_code
_entity_poly.pdbx_strand_id
1 'polypeptide(L)' 'MATKKSETASFEKQLEALETIVQDLETGDLTLEESLSQFEKGVVLTKDCQSILNTAEQKVSILTNGSLVEANLNDE' A
#
# COMPACT_ATOMS: atom_id res chain seq x y z
N MET A 1 -6.15 -20.01 -12.13
CA MET A 1 -4.91 -19.21 -12.22
C MET A 1 -5.20 -17.74 -12.56
N ALA A 2 -6.12 -17.07 -11.85
CA ALA A 2 -6.58 -15.71 -12.22
C ALA A 2 -6.49 -14.67 -11.09
N THR A 3 -6.20 -15.07 -9.86
CA THR A 3 -6.27 -14.17 -8.69
C THR A 3 -4.97 -13.41 -8.42
N LYS A 4 -3.79 -13.96 -8.77
CA LYS A 4 -2.48 -13.37 -8.44
C LYS A 4 -2.12 -12.12 -9.26
N LYS A 5 -2.54 -12.05 -10.52
CA LYS A 5 -2.27 -10.90 -11.42
C LYS A 5 -3.06 -9.65 -11.01
N SER A 6 -4.24 -9.83 -10.42
CA SER A 6 -5.10 -8.73 -10.01
C SER A 6 -4.56 -7.99 -8.78
N GLU A 7 -3.99 -8.71 -7.80
CA GLU A 7 -3.42 -8.11 -6.59
C GLU A 7 -2.16 -7.29 -6.91
N THR A 8 -1.25 -7.82 -7.75
CA THR A 8 -0.06 -7.07 -8.19
C THR A 8 -0.43 -5.83 -9.00
N ALA A 9 -1.36 -5.96 -9.94
CA ALA A 9 -1.85 -4.79 -10.70
C ALA A 9 -2.58 -3.77 -9.81
N SER A 10 -3.18 -4.20 -8.69
CA SER A 10 -3.78 -3.30 -7.70
C SER A 10 -2.71 -2.59 -6.87
N PHE A 11 -1.62 -3.26 -6.52
CA PHE A 11 -0.50 -2.65 -5.81
C PHE A 11 0.19 -1.58 -6.67
N GLU A 12 0.57 -1.93 -7.90
CA GLU A 12 1.26 -1.00 -8.81
C GLU A 12 0.45 0.29 -9.03
N LYS A 13 -0.87 0.16 -9.21
CA LYS A 13 -1.76 1.33 -9.37
C LYS A 13 -1.83 2.20 -8.12
N GLN A 14 -1.86 1.60 -6.94
CA GLN A 14 -1.93 2.36 -5.69
C GLN A 14 -0.60 3.06 -5.39
N LEU A 15 0.52 2.42 -5.74
CA LEU A 15 1.84 3.02 -5.67
C LEU A 15 1.98 4.21 -6.62
N GLU A 16 1.55 4.07 -7.87
CA GLU A 16 1.55 5.17 -8.87
C GLU A 16 0.68 6.35 -8.42
N ALA A 17 -0.49 6.06 -7.82
CA ALA A 17 -1.36 7.09 -7.24
C ALA A 17 -0.69 7.81 -6.05
N LEU A 18 0.04 7.08 -5.21
CA LEU A 18 0.78 7.66 -4.09
C LEU A 18 1.95 8.53 -4.57
N GLU A 19 2.69 8.10 -5.58
CA GLU A 19 3.77 8.88 -6.21
C GLU A 19 3.22 10.20 -6.77
N THR A 20 2.06 10.16 -7.43
CA THR A 20 1.39 11.36 -7.95
C THR A 20 1.02 12.31 -6.82
N ILE A 21 0.46 11.81 -5.73
CA ILE A 21 0.12 12.63 -4.55
C ILE A 21 1.36 13.29 -3.95
N VAL A 22 2.46 12.56 -3.81
CA VAL A 22 3.72 13.11 -3.29
C VAL A 22 4.22 14.22 -4.21
N GLN A 23 4.21 13.97 -5.52
CA GLN A 23 4.62 14.97 -6.50
C GLN A 23 3.76 16.25 -6.41
N ASP A 24 2.43 16.12 -6.31
CA ASP A 24 1.52 17.27 -6.18
C ASP A 24 1.73 18.04 -4.86
N LEU A 25 2.10 17.35 -3.78
CA LEU A 25 2.42 17.99 -2.50
C LEU A 25 3.78 18.71 -2.54
N GLU A 26 4.74 18.20 -3.31
CA GLU A 26 6.08 18.78 -3.46
C GLU A 26 6.11 20.01 -4.39
N THR A 27 5.20 20.11 -5.36
CA THR A 27 5.14 21.30 -6.25
C THR A 27 4.72 22.55 -5.50
N GLY A 28 3.92 22.42 -4.43
CA GLY A 28 3.47 23.53 -3.60
C GLY A 28 2.39 24.42 -4.25
N ASP A 29 1.80 23.97 -5.36
CA ASP A 29 0.75 24.70 -6.08
C ASP A 29 -0.66 24.50 -5.47
N LEU A 30 -0.78 23.61 -4.49
CA LEU A 30 -2.04 23.27 -3.82
C LEU A 30 -2.41 24.28 -2.73
N THR A 31 -3.70 24.56 -2.60
CA THR A 31 -4.22 25.23 -1.41
C THR A 31 -4.06 24.34 -0.17
N LEU A 32 -4.24 24.93 1.03
CA LEU A 32 -4.19 24.18 2.29
C LEU A 32 -5.23 23.04 2.32
N GLU A 33 -6.46 23.31 1.85
CA GLU A 33 -7.54 22.33 1.84
C GLU A 33 -7.23 21.17 0.88
N GLU A 34 -6.71 21.48 -0.31
CA GLU A 34 -6.28 20.46 -1.28
C GLU A 34 -5.10 19.65 -0.76
N SER A 35 -4.12 20.30 -0.12
CA SER A 35 -2.97 19.63 0.49
C SER A 35 -3.39 18.65 1.58
N LEU A 36 -4.35 19.03 2.43
CA LEU A 36 -4.91 18.14 3.45
C LEU A 36 -5.65 16.96 2.82
N SER A 37 -6.45 17.21 1.77
CA SER A 37 -7.14 16.14 1.06
C SER A 37 -6.19 15.15 0.39
N GLN A 38 -5.12 15.65 -0.26
CA GLN A 38 -4.09 14.81 -0.87
C GLN A 38 -3.32 14.02 0.18
N PHE A 39 -3.00 14.62 1.33
CA PHE A 39 -2.37 13.94 2.45
C PHE A 39 -3.23 12.78 2.99
N GLU A 40 -4.52 13.03 3.26
CA GLU A 40 -5.45 11.99 3.72
C GLU A 40 -5.52 10.80 2.75
N LYS A 41 -5.62 11.08 1.44
CA LYS A 41 -5.58 10.03 0.40
C LYS A 41 -4.26 9.26 0.42
N GLY A 42 -3.13 9.96 0.55
CA GLY A 42 -1.81 9.35 0.64
C GLY A 42 -1.67 8.40 1.83
N VAL A 43 -2.23 8.77 2.99
CA VAL A 43 -2.27 7.91 4.19
C VAL A 43 -3.07 6.64 3.94
N VAL A 44 -4.24 6.75 3.29
CA VAL A 44 -5.07 5.58 2.95
C VAL A 44 -4.34 4.64 1.98
N LEU A 45 -3.79 5.18 0.88
CA LEU A 45 -3.05 4.40 -0.10
C LEU A 45 -1.84 3.69 0.50
N THR A 46 -1.12 4.36 1.42
CA THR A 46 0.02 3.76 2.13
C THR A 46 -0.41 2.54 2.95
N LYS A 47 -1.52 2.64 3.68
CA LYS A 47 -2.08 1.52 4.45
C LYS A 47 -2.52 0.36 3.56
N ASP A 48 -3.16 0.65 2.43
CA ASP A 48 -3.60 -0.38 1.50
C ASP A 48 -2.43 -1.10 0.84
N CYS A 49 -1.38 -0.36 0.44
CA CYS A 49 -0.12 -0.93 -0.04
C CYS A 49 0.52 -1.86 1.00
N GLN A 50 0.60 -1.43 2.27
CA GLN A 50 1.13 -2.26 3.35
C GLN A 50 0.32 -3.54 3.55
N SER A 51 -1.01 -3.47 3.48
CA SER A 51 -1.90 -4.63 3.60
C SER A 51 -1.66 -5.67 2.49
N ILE A 52 -1.45 -5.19 1.25
CA ILE A 52 -1.12 -6.07 0.11
C ILE A 52 0.24 -6.74 0.31
N LEU A 53 1.25 -5.97 0.75
CA LEU A 53 2.59 -6.51 1.03
C LEU A 53 2.56 -7.55 2.15
N ASN A 54 1.86 -7.27 3.25
CA ASN A 54 1.68 -8.21 4.36
C ASN A 54 1.03 -9.52 3.87
N THR A 55 -0.01 -9.42 3.05
CA THR A 55 -0.68 -10.58 2.46
C THR A 55 0.27 -11.37 1.55
N ALA A 56 1.10 -10.68 0.76
CA ALA A 56 2.09 -11.32 -0.10
C ALA A 56 3.17 -12.03 0.72
N GLU A 57 3.67 -11.39 1.77
CA GLU A 57 4.66 -11.96 2.69
C GLU A 57 4.13 -13.21 3.40
N GLN A 58 2.90 -13.16 3.91
CA GLN A 58 2.23 -14.34 4.50
C GLN A 58 2.14 -15.49 3.51
N LYS A 59 1.74 -15.21 2.26
CA LYS A 59 1.69 -16.24 1.20
C LYS A 59 3.08 -16.83 0.93
N VAL A 60 4.13 -16.01 0.91
CA VAL A 60 5.51 -16.49 0.73
C VAL A 60 5.93 -17.37 1.91
N SER A 61 5.71 -16.91 3.15
CA SER A 61 6.04 -17.64 4.37
C SER A 61 5.39 -19.03 4.43
N ILE A 62 4.10 -19.13 4.07
CA ILE A 62 3.38 -20.41 3.98
C ILE A 62 4.04 -21.35 2.96
N LEU A 63 4.44 -20.81 1.80
CA LEU A 63 5.04 -21.59 0.72
C LEU A 63 6.47 -22.05 1.04
N THR A 64 7.25 -21.24 1.78
CA THR A 64 8.65 -21.56 2.09
C THR A 64 8.80 -22.41 3.35
N ASN A 65 7.94 -22.21 4.36
CA ASN A 65 8.14 -22.83 5.67
C ASN A 65 7.07 -23.88 6.05
N GLY A 66 6.02 -24.07 5.23
CA GLY A 66 4.99 -25.09 5.47
C GLY A 66 4.24 -24.96 6.80
N SER A 67 4.46 -23.88 7.55
CA SER A 67 3.96 -23.68 8.91
C SER A 67 3.56 -22.22 9.09
N LEU A 68 2.36 -22.02 9.63
CA LEU A 68 1.73 -20.73 9.89
C LEU A 68 2.60 -19.93 10.86
N VAL A 69 3.35 -18.95 10.35
CA VAL A 69 3.99 -17.95 11.22
C VAL A 69 2.90 -16.97 11.61
N GLU A 70 2.51 -17.02 12.88
CA GLU A 70 1.59 -16.07 13.50
C GLU A 70 2.14 -14.66 13.31
N ALA A 71 1.47 -13.89 12.45
CA ALA A 71 1.78 -12.47 12.25
C ALA A 71 1.31 -11.71 13.49
N ASN A 72 2.18 -11.62 14.50
CA ASN A 72 2.04 -10.65 15.56
C ASN A 72 2.75 -9.35 15.12
N LEU A 73 2.04 -8.53 14.35
CA LEU A 73 2.39 -7.13 14.16
C LEU A 73 1.80 -6.38 15.35
N ASN A 74 2.54 -6.36 16.46
CA ASN A 74 2.34 -5.35 17.49
C ASN A 74 2.76 -4.01 16.87
N ASP A 75 1.81 -3.33 16.23
CA ASP A 75 1.90 -1.89 15.97
C ASP A 75 1.65 -1.18 17.31
N GLU A 76 2.72 -0.70 17.93
CA GLU A 76 2.73 0.21 19.07
C GLU A 76 2.33 1.63 18.67
#